data_AF-A0A525JGR6-F1
#
_entry.id   AF-A0A525JGR6-F1
#
_cell.length_a   1.000
_cell.length_b   1.000
_cell.length_c   1.000
_cell.angle_alpha   90.00
_cell.angle_beta   90.00
_cell.angle_gamma   90.00
#
_symmetry.space_group_name_H-M   'P 1'
#
loop_
_entity.id
_entity.type
_entity.pdbx_description
1 polymer ?
#
loop_
_entity_poly.entity_id
_entity_poly.type
_entity_poly.pdbx_seq_one_letter_code
_entity_poly.pdbx_strand_id
1 'polypeptide(L)'
;MDFSTDPRPAPADCATMAEVRVGVDALDRLLVSILAERQRYMDAAARIKADRAAVRDPARIEDVVAKVKAAAREAGLSEAIAEPVWRTLIEACIAHEFGVWDTRRQEA
;
A
#
# COMPACT_ATOMS: atom_id res chain seq x y z
N MET A 1 -15.81 0.84 2.76
CA MET A 1 -15.10 1.04 4.03
C MET A 1 -15.08 2.52 4.32
N ASP A 2 -15.20 2.89 5.59
CA ASP A 2 -14.92 4.26 6.02
C ASP A 2 -13.44 4.33 6.42
N PHE A 3 -12.71 5.24 5.80
CA PHE A 3 -11.28 5.45 6.03
C PHE A 3 -11.10 6.77 6.80
N SER A 4 -11.66 6.80 8.00
CA SER A 4 -11.54 7.94 8.91
C SER A 4 -10.28 7.80 9.77
N THR A 5 -9.61 8.92 10.06
CA THR A 5 -8.48 8.97 10.98
C THR A 5 -8.97 9.22 12.41
N ASP A 6 -8.25 8.70 13.40
CA ASP A 6 -8.46 9.09 14.80
C ASP A 6 -8.24 10.60 15.00
N PRO A 7 -8.88 11.21 16.02
CA PRO A 7 -8.65 12.60 16.39
C PRO A 7 -7.16 12.89 16.63
N ARG A 8 -6.66 13.98 16.04
CA ARG A 8 -5.27 14.42 16.14
C ARG A 8 -5.16 15.93 15.91
N PRO A 9 -4.15 16.60 16.49
CA PRO A 9 -3.87 17.99 16.14
C PRO A 9 -3.49 18.11 14.66
N ALA A 10 -3.78 19.27 14.06
CA ALA A 10 -3.24 19.56 12.73
C ALA A 10 -1.71 19.69 12.82
N PRO A 11 -0.95 19.30 11.78
CA PRO A 11 0.51 19.36 11.83
C PRO A 11 1.06 20.75 12.19
N ALA A 12 0.38 21.82 11.75
CA ALA A 12 0.77 23.21 12.02
C ALA A 12 0.48 23.67 13.47
N ASP A 13 -0.40 22.96 14.19
CA ASP A 13 -0.82 23.29 15.55
C ASP A 13 -0.03 22.51 16.61
N CYS A 14 0.76 21.51 16.21
CA CYS A 14 1.61 20.75 17.12
C CYS A 14 2.69 21.65 17.75
N ALA A 15 2.71 21.75 19.08
CA ALA A 15 3.71 22.47 19.86
C ALA A 15 4.77 21.52 20.46
N THR A 16 4.49 20.22 20.53
CA THR A 16 5.37 19.22 21.14
C THR A 16 5.57 17.99 20.25
N MET A 17 6.69 17.28 20.46
CA MET A 17 6.92 15.99 19.79
C MET A 17 5.91 14.91 20.21
N ALA A 18 5.27 15.04 21.38
CA ALA A 18 4.22 14.12 21.80
C ALA A 18 2.99 14.25 20.89
N GLU A 19 2.58 15.48 20.57
CA GLU A 19 1.46 15.77 19.66
C GLU A 19 1.75 15.30 18.23
N VAL A 20 2.98 15.50 17.75
CA VAL A 20 3.41 14.97 16.45
C VAL A 20 3.26 13.45 16.40
N ARG A 21 3.70 12.73 17.44
CA ARG A 21 3.57 11.26 17.50
C ARG A 21 2.11 10.82 17.50
N VAL A 22 1.23 11.48 18.25
CA VAL A 22 -0.23 11.21 18.21
C VAL A 22 -0.76 11.32 16.78
N GLY A 23 -0.34 12.37 16.05
CA GLY A 23 -0.73 12.57 14.65
C GLY A 23 -0.22 11.47 13.71
N VAL A 24 1.04 11.06 13.86
CA VAL A 24 1.65 9.98 13.07
C VAL A 24 0.99 8.64 13.38
N ASP A 25 0.84 8.29 14.66
CA ASP A 25 0.25 7.01 15.08
C ASP A 25 -1.19 6.85 14.56
N ALA A 26 -1.97 7.93 14.56
CA ALA A 26 -3.32 7.95 13.99
C ALA A 26 -3.33 7.71 12.47
N LEU A 27 -2.38 8.31 11.75
CA LEU A 27 -2.22 8.10 10.31
C LEU A 27 -1.73 6.68 9.99
N ASP A 28 -0.79 6.15 10.77
CA ASP A 28 -0.25 4.80 10.58
C ASP A 28 -1.32 3.73 10.77
N ARG A 29 -2.19 3.88 11.78
CA ARG A 29 -3.37 3.00 11.93
C ARG A 29 -4.29 3.05 10.71
N LEU A 30 -4.53 4.24 10.15
CA LEU A 30 -5.32 4.36 8.92
C LEU A 30 -4.59 3.71 7.73
N LEU A 31 -3.28 3.93 7.58
CA LEU A 31 -2.48 3.34 6.52
C LEU A 31 -2.54 1.81 6.59
N VAL A 32 -2.46 1.19 7.78
CA VAL A 32 -2.61 -0.26 7.94
C VAL A 32 -3.98 -0.74 7.43
N SER A 33 -5.07 -0.05 7.78
CA SER A 33 -6.42 -0.39 7.29
C SER A 33 -6.55 -0.28 5.77
N ILE A 34 -5.96 0.75 5.17
CA ILE A 34 -5.94 0.94 3.71
C ILE A 34 -5.10 -0.15 3.03
N LEU A 35 -3.93 -0.47 3.58
CA LEU A 35 -3.04 -1.50 3.05
C LEU A 35 -3.67 -2.90 3.17
N ALA A 36 -4.41 -3.18 4.23
CA ALA A 36 -5.18 -4.40 4.37
C ALA A 36 -6.25 -4.53 3.28
N GLU A 37 -6.95 -3.44 2.94
CA GLU A 37 -7.87 -3.43 1.80
C GLU A 37 -7.12 -3.67 0.48
N ARG A 38 -5.99 -2.98 0.27
CA ARG A 38 -5.15 -3.18 -0.91
C ARG A 38 -4.68 -4.64 -1.04
N GLN A 39 -4.34 -5.30 0.06
CA GLN A 39 -3.96 -6.72 0.08
C GLN A 39 -5.09 -7.62 -0.41
N ARG A 40 -6.36 -7.34 -0.09
CA ARG A 40 -7.49 -8.15 -0.57
C ARG A 40 -7.67 -8.11 -2.09
N TYR A 41 -7.22 -7.03 -2.74
CA TYR A 41 -7.14 -7.01 -4.21
C TYR A 41 -6.08 -7.99 -4.74
N MET A 42 -5.02 -8.26 -3.98
CA MET A 42 -4.03 -9.30 -4.34
C MET A 42 -4.64 -10.69 -4.16
N ASP A 43 -5.44 -10.93 -3.11
CA ASP A 43 -6.20 -12.19 -2.97
C ASP A 43 -7.16 -12.41 -4.15
N ALA A 44 -7.82 -11.33 -4.59
CA ALA A 44 -8.67 -11.37 -5.79
C ALA A 44 -7.84 -11.63 -7.06
N ALA A 45 -6.67 -11.00 -7.21
CA ALA A 45 -5.77 -11.22 -8.34
C ALA A 45 -5.28 -12.68 -8.39
N ALA A 46 -4.85 -13.25 -7.26
CA ALA A 46 -4.43 -14.65 -7.15
C ALA A 46 -5.55 -15.63 -7.55
N ARG A 47 -6.81 -15.31 -7.20
CA ARG A 47 -7.99 -16.09 -7.63
C ARG A 47 -8.24 -15.99 -9.14
N ILE A 48 -8.03 -14.82 -9.75
CA ILE A 48 -8.35 -14.55 -11.17
C ILE A 48 -7.25 -15.05 -12.11
N LYS A 49 -5.97 -14.86 -11.76
CA LYS A 49 -4.84 -15.20 -12.63
C LYS A 49 -4.75 -16.70 -12.83
N ALA A 50 -4.80 -17.15 -14.08
CA ALA A 50 -4.70 -18.57 -14.44
C ALA A 50 -3.25 -19.10 -14.39
N ASP A 51 -2.27 -18.25 -14.73
CA ASP A 51 -0.85 -18.60 -14.77
C ASP A 51 -0.08 -17.98 -13.60
N ARG A 52 0.84 -18.75 -13.02
CA ARG A 52 1.76 -18.31 -11.98
C ARG A 52 2.70 -17.23 -12.50
N ALA A 53 3.13 -17.32 -13.76
CA ALA A 53 4.01 -16.32 -14.37
C ALA A 53 3.35 -14.94 -14.45
N ALA A 54 2.01 -14.88 -14.54
CA ALA A 54 1.26 -13.63 -14.56
C ALA A 54 1.20 -12.92 -13.20
N VAL A 55 1.62 -13.57 -12.10
CA VAL A 55 1.64 -12.94 -10.77
C VAL A 55 2.59 -11.74 -10.77
N ARG A 56 3.77 -11.87 -11.41
CA ARG A 56 4.72 -10.77 -11.56
C ARG A 56 4.66 -10.20 -12.98
N ASP A 57 4.26 -8.93 -13.09
CA ASP A 57 4.22 -8.18 -14.34
C ASP A 57 5.11 -6.93 -14.22
N PRO A 58 6.33 -6.93 -14.81
CA PRO A 58 7.24 -5.79 -14.77
C PRO A 58 6.66 -4.50 -15.36
N ALA A 59 5.88 -4.59 -16.44
CA ALA A 59 5.28 -3.42 -17.07
C ALA A 59 4.23 -2.80 -16.14
N ARG A 60 3.44 -3.64 -15.46
CA ARG A 60 2.47 -3.16 -14.47
C ARG A 60 3.14 -2.54 -13.25
N ILE A 61 4.27 -3.07 -12.79
CA ILE A 61 5.03 -2.49 -11.67
C ILE A 61 5.44 -1.05 -11.98
N GLU A 62 6.07 -0.82 -13.15
CA GLU A 62 6.51 0.53 -13.53
C GLU A 62 5.33 1.48 -13.77
N ASP A 63 4.20 0.99 -14.29
CA ASP A 63 2.96 1.78 -14.40
C ASP A 63 2.41 2.19 -13.03
N VAL A 64 2.43 1.31 -12.02
CA VAL A 64 2.07 1.71 -10.64
C VAL A 64 3.01 2.79 -10.13
N VAL A 65 4.33 2.60 -10.26
CA VAL A 65 5.33 3.54 -9.74
C VAL A 65 5.17 4.93 -10.40
N ALA A 66 4.98 4.98 -11.72
CA ALA A 66 4.75 6.24 -12.43
C ALA A 66 3.50 6.98 -11.93
N LYS A 67 2.39 6.25 -11.74
CA LYS A 67 1.13 6.82 -11.22
C LYS A 67 1.28 7.32 -9.78
N VAL A 68 1.98 6.58 -8.94
CA VAL A 68 2.24 6.97 -7.54
C VAL A 68 3.09 8.23 -7.48
N LYS A 69 4.14 8.34 -8.29
CA LYS A 69 4.98 9.55 -8.34
C LYS A 69 4.17 10.77 -8.78
N ALA A 70 3.26 10.61 -9.75
CA ALA A 70 2.35 11.67 -10.15
C ALA A 70 1.41 12.09 -9.00
N ALA A 71 0.75 11.13 -8.35
CA ALA A 71 -0.14 11.40 -7.21
C ALA A 71 0.62 12.02 -6.01
N ALA A 72 1.86 11.60 -5.77
CA ALA A 72 2.71 12.15 -4.71
C ALA A 72 2.99 13.63 -4.93
N ARG A 73 3.34 14.04 -6.17
CA ARG A 73 3.53 15.46 -6.52
C ARG A 73 2.27 16.28 -6.26
N GLU A 74 1.11 15.78 -6.69
CA GLU A 74 -0.18 16.47 -6.51
C GLU A 74 -0.55 16.64 -5.03
N ALA A 75 -0.23 15.64 -4.20
CA ALA A 75 -0.52 15.64 -2.77
C ALA A 75 0.56 16.33 -1.90
N GLY A 76 1.67 16.80 -2.49
CA GLY A 76 2.80 17.38 -1.76
C GLY A 76 3.71 16.36 -1.04
N LEU A 77 3.62 15.07 -1.37
CA LEU A 77 4.53 14.04 -0.90
C LEU A 77 5.78 13.99 -1.78
N SER A 78 6.96 14.00 -1.16
CA SER A 78 8.24 13.85 -1.87
C SER A 78 8.30 12.52 -2.63
N GLU A 79 8.66 12.56 -3.92
CA GLU A 79 8.88 11.35 -4.73
C GLU A 79 10.01 10.47 -4.18
N ALA A 80 11.01 11.09 -3.53
CA ALA A 80 12.10 10.36 -2.88
C ALA A 80 11.62 9.54 -1.67
N ILE A 81 10.45 9.87 -1.10
CA ILE A 81 9.76 9.05 -0.10
C ILE A 81 8.82 8.06 -0.80
N ALA A 82 7.99 8.54 -1.73
CA ALA A 82 6.92 7.74 -2.33
C ALA A 82 7.46 6.55 -3.14
N GLU A 83 8.44 6.75 -4.02
CA GLU A 83 8.93 5.67 -4.89
C GLU A 83 9.48 4.46 -4.11
N PRO A 84 10.44 4.60 -3.17
CA PRO A 84 10.97 3.42 -2.46
C PRO A 84 9.92 2.74 -1.56
N VAL A 85 9.01 3.50 -0.95
CA VAL A 85 7.91 2.93 -0.14
C VAL A 85 7.01 2.06 -1.03
N TRP A 86 6.59 2.57 -2.19
CA TRP A 86 5.72 1.80 -3.07
C TRP A 86 6.42 0.63 -3.75
N ARG A 87 7.69 0.75 -4.14
CA ARG A 87 8.45 -0.39 -4.65
C ARG A 87 8.52 -1.52 -3.62
N THR A 88 8.84 -1.18 -2.36
CA THR A 88 8.86 -2.15 -1.26
C THR A 88 7.50 -2.81 -1.04
N LEU A 89 6.43 -2.00 -1.00
CA LEU A 89 5.06 -2.51 -0.86
C LEU A 89 4.65 -3.42 -2.02
N ILE A 90 4.99 -3.07 -3.26
CA ILE A 90 4.68 -3.87 -4.45
C ILE A 90 5.36 -5.23 -4.36
N GLU A 91 6.64 -5.29 -4.02
CA GLU A 91 7.37 -6.57 -3.89
C GLU A 91 6.77 -7.45 -2.79
N ALA A 92 6.42 -6.86 -1.63
CA ALA A 92 5.73 -7.59 -0.56
C ALA A 92 4.36 -8.14 -1.01
N CYS A 93 3.59 -7.35 -1.76
CA CYS A 93 2.31 -7.79 -2.30
C CYS A 93 2.45 -8.89 -3.35
N ILE A 94 3.47 -8.84 -4.21
CA ILE A 94 3.77 -9.91 -5.18
C ILE A 94 4.10 -11.21 -4.44
N ALA A 95 4.92 -11.15 -3.39
CA ALA A 95 5.23 -12.32 -2.57
C ALA A 95 3.99 -12.92 -1.89
N HIS A 96 3.13 -12.07 -1.30
CA HIS A 96 1.84 -12.49 -0.74
C HIS A 96 0.95 -13.14 -1.81
N GLU A 97 0.84 -12.51 -2.98
CA GLU A 97 0.03 -13.01 -4.09
C GLU A 97 0.49 -14.40 -4.57
N PHE A 98 1.81 -14.61 -4.69
CA PHE A 98 2.36 -15.94 -5.01
C PHE A 98 1.94 -16.99 -3.99
N GLY A 99 2.07 -16.70 -2.69
CA GLY A 99 1.67 -17.62 -1.63
C GLY A 99 0.20 -18.01 -1.71
N VAL A 100 -0.69 -17.02 -1.87
CA VAL A 100 -2.14 -17.26 -2.02
C VAL A 100 -2.45 -18.03 -3.31
N TRP A 101 -1.79 -17.71 -4.42
CA TRP A 101 -1.98 -18.41 -5.68
C TRP A 101 -1.59 -19.88 -5.57
N ASP A 102 -0.42 -20.17 -4.96
CA ASP A 102 0.12 -21.51 -4.79
C ASP A 102 -0.78 -22.36 -3.89
N THR A 103 -1.22 -21.84 -2.74
CA THR A 103 -2.16 -22.54 -1.84
C THR A 103 -3.46 -22.91 -2.56
N ARG A 104 -4.04 -21.96 -3.31
CA ARG A 104 -5.30 -22.20 -4.05
C ARG A 104 -5.20 -23.29 -5.11
N ARG A 105 -4.02 -23.52 -5.69
CA ARG A 105 -3.80 -24.61 -6.66
C ARG A 105 -3.57 -25.97 -6.01
N GLN A 106 -3.11 -26.01 -4.77
CA GLN A 106 -2.90 -27.26 -4.04
C GLN A 106 -4.22 -27.80 -3.46
N GLU A 107 -5.18 -26.90 -3.20
CA GLU A 107 -6.51 -27.22 -2.66
C GLU A 107 -7.57 -27.52 -3.75
N ALA A 108 -7.24 -27.32 -5.02
CA ALA A 108 -8.13 -27.53 -6.18
C ALA A 108 -7.87 -28.88 -6.87
#